data_AF-A0A359LYS2-F1
#
_entry.id   AF-A0A359LYS2-F1
#
_cell.length_a   1.000
_cell.length_b   1.000
_cell.length_c   1.000
_cell.angle_alpha   90.00
_cell.angle_beta   90.00
_cell.angle_gamma   90.00
#
_symmetry.space_group_name_H-M   'P 1'
#
loop_
_entity.id
_entity.type
_entity.pdbx_description
1 polymer ?
#
loop_
_entity_poly.entity_id
_entity_poly.type
_entity_poly.pdbx_seq_one_letter_code
_entity_poly.pdbx_strand_id
1 'polypeptide(L)'
;TREGEIELAKRIERGQKSVRKALSRSALIIREVLGLREEIERGQTSIRDVLLAADLMIADEALAQQQTEFLTAIEELEKDYRKAQQSRQKLQVISRQMKPKQHRSLRFGLARGLVRISRSIREIQFSGLLLRRLAACLRRAVDEF
;
A
#
# COMPACT_ATOMS: atom_id res chain seq x y z
N THR A 1 21.43 -9.02 -28.63
CA THR A 1 22.35 -7.88 -28.41
C THR A 1 22.22 -7.41 -26.98
N ARG A 2 23.32 -7.04 -26.31
CA ARG A 2 23.33 -6.53 -24.93
C ARG A 2 22.39 -5.35 -24.71
N GLU A 3 22.21 -4.52 -25.75
CA GLU A 3 21.27 -3.38 -25.74
C GLU A 3 19.80 -3.81 -25.63
N GLY A 4 19.41 -4.90 -26.31
CA GLY A 4 18.04 -5.43 -26.24
C GLY A 4 17.70 -5.99 -24.85
N GLU A 5 18.66 -6.62 -24.18
CA GLU A 5 18.51 -7.10 -22.80
C GLU A 5 18.34 -5.94 -21.82
N ILE A 6 19.12 -4.87 -21.98
CA ILE A 6 19.01 -3.66 -21.15
C ILE A 6 17.65 -2.98 -21.34
N GLU A 7 17.15 -2.90 -22.57
CA GLU A 7 15.84 -2.32 -22.85
C GLU A 7 14.71 -3.16 -22.22
N LEU A 8 14.79 -4.48 -22.35
CA LEU A 8 13.82 -5.39 -21.74
C LEU A 8 13.79 -5.25 -20.22
N ALA A 9 14.97 -5.20 -19.57
CA ALA A 9 15.07 -5.00 -18.12
C ALA A 9 14.43 -3.68 -17.67
N LYS A 10 14.73 -2.56 -18.36
CA LYS A 10 14.11 -1.25 -18.08
C LYS A 10 12.59 -1.29 -18.24
N ARG A 11 12.08 -2.02 -19.23
CA ARG A 11 10.64 -2.14 -19.46
C ARG A 11 9.96 -2.94 -18.36
N ILE A 12 10.56 -4.04 -17.92
CA ILE A 12 10.06 -4.86 -16.81
C ILE A 12 10.01 -4.04 -15.53
N GLU A 13 11.08 -3.33 -15.19
CA GLU A 13 11.16 -2.51 -13.99
C GLU A 13 10.08 -1.42 -13.97
N ARG A 14 9.89 -0.72 -15.10
CA ARG A 14 8.82 0.29 -15.26
C ARG A 14 7.42 -0.33 -15.09
N GLY A 15 7.22 -1.53 -15.62
CA GLY A 15 5.99 -2.29 -15.47
C GLY A 15 5.69 -2.60 -14.01
N GLN A 16 6.66 -3.19 -13.31
CA GLN A 16 6.55 -3.52 -11.88
C GLN A 16 6.28 -2.27 -11.03
N LYS A 17 6.99 -1.16 -11.30
CA LYS A 17 6.77 0.12 -10.62
C LYS A 17 5.36 0.65 -10.83
N SER A 18 4.83 0.55 -12.05
CA SER A 18 3.47 0.96 -12.38
C SER A 18 2.42 0.11 -11.65
N VAL A 19 2.61 -1.21 -11.60
CA VAL A 19 1.73 -2.14 -10.86
C VAL A 19 1.74 -1.83 -9.37
N ARG A 20 2.92 -1.72 -8.74
CA ARG A 20 3.04 -1.36 -7.30
C ARG A 20 2.36 -0.03 -6.99
N LYS A 21 2.49 0.96 -7.88
CA LYS A 21 1.81 2.25 -7.76
C LYS A 21 0.28 2.13 -7.85
N ALA A 22 -0.23 1.31 -8.76
CA ALA A 22 -1.66 1.09 -8.90
C ALA A 22 -2.24 0.35 -7.67
N LEU A 23 -1.60 -0.73 -7.24
CA LEU A 23 -2.01 -1.51 -6.07
C LEU A 23 -2.04 -0.63 -4.80
N SER A 24 -0.96 0.08 -4.51
CA SER A 24 -0.86 0.94 -3.31
C SER A 24 -1.86 2.10 -3.24
N ARG A 25 -2.59 2.39 -4.32
CA ARG A 25 -3.63 3.43 -4.37
C ARG A 25 -5.04 2.89 -4.27
N SER A 26 -5.23 1.58 -4.40
CA SER A 26 -6.54 0.96 -4.28
C SER A 26 -6.98 0.96 -2.82
N ALA A 27 -8.19 1.47 -2.55
CA ALA A 27 -8.75 1.47 -1.20
C ALA A 27 -8.95 0.06 -0.65
N LEU A 28 -9.23 -0.93 -1.52
CA LEU A 28 -9.29 -2.33 -1.14
C LEU A 28 -7.92 -2.81 -0.66
N ILE A 29 -6.89 -2.60 -1.47
CA ILE A 29 -5.52 -3.04 -1.13
C ILE A 29 -4.98 -2.35 0.12
N ILE A 30 -5.29 -1.06 0.33
CA ILE A 30 -4.93 -0.39 1.57
C ILE A 30 -5.54 -1.12 2.77
N ARG A 31 -6.82 -1.51 2.72
CA ARG A 31 -7.47 -2.27 3.80
C ARG A 31 -6.85 -3.66 3.98
N GLU A 32 -6.58 -4.37 2.89
CA GLU A 32 -5.90 -5.68 2.95
C GLU A 32 -4.53 -5.57 3.63
N VAL A 33 -3.75 -4.55 3.28
CA VAL A 33 -2.43 -4.30 3.89
C VAL A 33 -2.56 -3.96 5.38
N LEU A 34 -3.57 -3.18 5.77
CA LEU A 34 -3.86 -2.92 7.19
C LEU A 34 -4.26 -4.21 7.93
N GLY A 35 -5.02 -5.10 7.27
CA GLY A 35 -5.43 -6.40 7.82
C GLY A 35 -4.28 -7.38 8.08
N LEU A 36 -3.15 -7.23 7.37
CA LEU A 36 -1.95 -8.05 7.61
C LEU A 36 -1.44 -7.94 9.06
N ARG A 37 -1.66 -6.81 9.72
CA ARG A 37 -1.33 -6.65 11.14
C ARG A 37 -2.04 -7.69 11.99
N GLU A 38 -3.36 -7.81 11.84
CA GLU A 38 -4.16 -8.78 12.60
C GLU A 38 -3.79 -10.23 12.23
N GLU A 39 -3.55 -10.51 10.94
CA GLU A 39 -3.11 -11.84 10.49
C GLU A 39 -1.79 -12.25 11.15
N ILE A 40 -0.82 -11.34 11.25
CA ILE A 40 0.49 -11.60 11.88
C ILE A 40 0.36 -11.71 13.40
N GLU A 41 -0.36 -10.80 14.05
CA GLU A 41 -0.58 -10.83 15.51
C GLU A 41 -1.31 -12.10 15.96
N ARG A 42 -2.21 -12.65 15.13
CA ARG A 42 -2.90 -13.93 15.37
C ARG A 42 -2.10 -15.16 14.94
N GLY A 43 -0.92 -14.99 14.34
CA GLY A 43 -0.09 -16.08 13.83
C GLY A 43 -0.66 -16.81 12.60
N GLN A 44 -1.61 -16.21 11.89
CA GLN A 44 -2.21 -16.77 10.67
C GLN A 44 -1.28 -16.64 9.45
N THR A 45 -0.48 -15.57 9.43
CA THR A 45 0.49 -15.27 8.37
C THR A 45 1.85 -14.99 9.00
N SER A 46 2.92 -15.62 8.50
CA SER A 46 4.28 -15.32 8.94
C SER A 46 4.77 -14.02 8.32
N ILE A 47 5.54 -13.23 9.07
CA ILE A 47 6.23 -12.04 8.52
C ILE A 47 7.16 -12.42 7.35
N ARG A 48 7.66 -13.66 7.33
CA ARG A 48 8.50 -14.19 6.24
C ARG A 48 7.78 -14.30 4.90
N ASP A 49 6.46 -14.51 4.93
CA ASP A 49 5.63 -14.60 3.73
C ASP A 49 5.19 -13.21 3.24
N VAL A 50 5.23 -12.22 4.13
CA VAL A 50 4.82 -10.83 3.87
C VAL A 50 5.95 -10.00 3.29
N LEU A 51 7.15 -10.09 3.88
CA LEU A 51 8.31 -9.31 3.49
C LEU A 51 9.21 -10.08 2.51
N LEU A 52 9.98 -9.34 1.71
CA LEU A 52 10.97 -9.91 0.82
C LEU A 52 12.10 -10.55 1.63
N ALA A 53 12.44 -11.80 1.31
CA ALA A 53 13.40 -12.61 2.05
C ALA A 53 14.82 -12.05 2.17
N ALA A 54 15.20 -11.07 1.35
CA ALA A 54 16.54 -10.46 1.39
C ALA A 54 16.81 -9.65 2.68
N ASP A 55 15.75 -9.16 3.34
CA ASP A 55 15.86 -8.36 4.56
C ASP A 55 15.69 -9.19 5.85
N LEU A 56 15.42 -10.49 5.71
CA LEU A 56 15.25 -11.40 6.84
C LEU A 56 16.59 -12.06 7.14
N MET A 57 17.35 -11.46 8.05
CA MET A 57 18.54 -12.12 8.58
C MET A 57 18.14 -13.47 9.19
N ILE A 58 19.02 -14.47 9.04
CA ILE A 58 18.77 -15.86 9.46
C ILE A 58 18.57 -15.98 10.99
N ALA A 59 18.94 -14.95 11.76
CA ALA A 59 18.78 -14.90 13.21
C ALA A 59 17.36 -14.50 13.65
N ASP A 60 16.82 -15.22 14.63
CA ASP A 60 15.45 -15.02 15.15
C ASP A 60 15.24 -13.61 15.77
N GLU A 61 16.27 -13.01 16.36
CA GLU A 61 16.19 -11.64 16.91
C GLU A 61 15.93 -10.59 15.83
N ALA A 62 16.54 -10.74 14.65
CA ALA A 62 16.33 -9.83 13.53
C ALA A 62 14.92 -9.97 12.96
N LEU A 63 14.35 -11.17 12.99
CA LEU A 63 12.97 -11.42 12.57
C LEU A 63 11.97 -10.68 13.46
N ALA A 64 12.16 -10.73 14.78
CA ALA A 64 11.32 -10.03 15.75
C ALA A 64 11.39 -8.51 15.58
N GLN A 65 12.60 -7.99 15.31
CA GLN A 65 12.81 -6.57 15.02
C GLN A 65 12.08 -6.14 13.73
N GLN A 66 12.23 -6.89 12.64
CA GLN A 66 11.55 -6.63 11.38
C GLN A 66 10.02 -6.70 11.51
N GLN A 67 9.50 -7.64 12.29
CA GLN A 67 8.08 -7.71 12.59
C GLN A 67 7.61 -6.46 13.35
N THR A 68 8.37 -6.02 14.35
CA THR A 68 8.03 -4.81 15.13
C THR A 68 8.04 -3.54 14.25
N GLU A 69 9.04 -3.41 13.38
CA GLU A 69 9.13 -2.31 12.40
C GLU A 69 7.96 -2.33 11.43
N PHE A 70 7.60 -3.51 10.91
CA PHE A 70 6.44 -3.67 10.04
C PHE A 70 5.14 -3.26 10.74
N LEU A 71 4.90 -3.76 11.95
CA LEU A 71 3.68 -3.45 12.71
C LEU A 71 3.58 -1.95 13.02
N THR A 72 4.70 -1.31 13.35
CA THR A 72 4.77 0.14 13.56
C THR A 72 4.44 0.92 12.28
N ALA A 73 4.99 0.49 11.14
CA ALA A 73 4.70 1.10 9.85
C ALA A 73 3.22 0.96 9.46
N ILE A 74 2.59 -0.18 9.75
CA ILE A 74 1.16 -0.40 9.52
C ILE A 74 0.30 0.47 10.44
N GLU A 75 0.71 0.69 11.70
CA GLU A 75 -0.02 1.58 12.61
C GLU A 75 -0.01 3.04 12.12
N GLU A 76 1.15 3.56 11.69
CA GLU A 76 1.24 4.91 11.12
C GLU A 76 0.45 5.03 9.82
N LEU A 77 0.48 4.00 8.98
CA LEU A 77 -0.35 3.92 7.77
C LEU A 77 -1.84 3.99 8.11
N GLU A 78 -2.28 3.31 9.17
CA GLU A 78 -3.67 3.32 9.62
C GLU A 78 -4.10 4.72 10.06
N LYS A 79 -3.27 5.41 10.85
CA LYS A 79 -3.53 6.79 11.31
C LYS A 79 -3.72 7.73 10.11
N ASP A 80 -2.85 7.65 9.11
CA ASP A 80 -2.95 8.46 7.89
C ASP A 80 -4.18 8.07 7.05
N TYR A 81 -4.50 6.79 6.95
CA TYR A 81 -5.69 6.33 6.23
C TYR A 81 -6.99 6.79 6.89
N ARG A 82 -7.10 6.74 8.22
CA ARG A 82 -8.25 7.26 8.97
C ARG A 82 -8.45 8.76 8.71
N LYS A 83 -7.38 9.58 8.73
CA LYS A 83 -7.44 11.01 8.38
C LYS A 83 -7.90 11.25 6.94
N ALA A 84 -7.42 10.42 6.00
CA ALA A 84 -7.85 10.49 4.60
C ALA A 84 -9.35 10.15 4.45
N GLN A 85 -9.85 9.14 5.17
CA GLN A 85 -11.27 8.80 5.16
C GLN A 85 -12.15 9.91 5.72
N GLN A 86 -11.77 10.52 6.84
CA GLN A 86 -12.48 11.68 7.39
C GLN A 86 -12.51 12.85 6.39
N SER A 87 -11.40 13.11 5.70
CA SER A 87 -11.32 14.15 4.67
C SER A 87 -12.24 13.84 3.47
N ARG A 88 -12.34 12.57 3.08
CA ARG A 88 -13.24 12.10 2.03
C ARG A 88 -14.71 12.27 2.42
N GLN A 89 -15.09 11.88 3.64
CA GLN A 89 -16.45 12.06 4.16
C GLN A 89 -16.84 13.55 4.20
N LYS A 90 -15.94 14.41 4.72
CA LYS A 90 -16.16 15.88 4.72
C LYS A 90 -16.36 16.43 3.30
N LEU A 91 -15.63 15.91 2.32
CA LEU A 91 -15.75 16.34 0.92
C LEU A 91 -17.10 15.97 0.30
N GLN A 92 -17.73 14.86 0.73
CA GLN A 92 -19.06 14.47 0.26
C GLN A 92 -20.16 15.40 0.77
N VAL A 93 -19.98 15.97 1.98
CA VAL A 93 -20.98 16.83 2.62
C VAL A 93 -20.83 18.31 2.21
N ILE A 94 -19.60 18.78 1.97
CA ILE A 94 -19.35 20.18 1.65
C ILE A 94 -19.71 20.47 0.19
N SER A 95 -20.73 21.32 -0.01
CA SER A 95 -21.13 21.75 -1.35
C SER A 95 -20.00 22.49 -2.08
N ARG A 96 -19.72 22.03 -3.30
CA ARG A 96 -18.74 22.64 -4.21
C ARG A 96 -19.13 24.08 -4.60
N GLN A 97 -20.43 24.38 -4.66
CA GLN A 97 -20.94 25.69 -5.04
C GLN A 97 -20.97 26.67 -3.87
N MET A 98 -21.44 26.22 -2.69
CA MET A 98 -21.60 27.10 -1.54
C MET A 98 -20.27 27.40 -0.83
N LYS A 99 -19.32 26.46 -0.82
CA LYS A 99 -18.02 26.61 -0.13
C LYS A 99 -16.83 26.18 -1.02
N PRO A 100 -16.61 26.85 -2.17
CA PRO A 100 -15.67 26.40 -3.19
C PRO A 100 -14.21 26.36 -2.70
N LYS A 101 -13.77 27.36 -1.91
CA LYS A 101 -12.41 27.41 -1.34
C LYS A 101 -12.15 26.24 -0.40
N GLN A 102 -13.10 25.97 0.51
CA GLN A 102 -13.01 24.86 1.46
C GLN A 102 -13.03 23.51 0.75
N HIS A 103 -13.93 23.32 -0.22
CA HIS A 103 -14.00 22.10 -1.03
C HIS A 103 -12.69 21.85 -1.78
N ARG A 104 -12.10 22.87 -2.41
CA ARG A 104 -10.81 22.76 -3.10
C ARG A 104 -9.68 22.37 -2.14
N SER A 105 -9.60 23.02 -0.98
CA SER A 105 -8.60 22.71 0.04
C SER A 105 -8.68 21.26 0.50
N LEU A 106 -9.88 20.78 0.83
CA LEU A 106 -10.12 19.39 1.23
C LEU A 106 -9.79 18.38 0.13
N ARG A 107 -10.17 18.65 -1.11
CA ARG A 107 -9.84 17.79 -2.26
C ARG A 107 -8.33 17.65 -2.42
N PHE A 108 -7.57 18.75 -2.32
CA PHE A 108 -6.11 18.70 -2.42
C PHE A 108 -5.46 18.05 -1.20
N GLY A 109 -5.97 18.29 0.00
CA GLY A 109 -5.54 17.61 1.22
C GLY A 109 -5.71 16.09 1.10
N LEU A 110 -6.89 15.64 0.66
CA LEU A 110 -7.17 14.23 0.42
C LEU A 110 -6.22 13.63 -0.63
N ALA A 111 -6.03 14.30 -1.76
CA ALA A 111 -5.14 13.81 -2.81
C ALA A 111 -3.69 13.66 -2.32
N ARG A 112 -3.18 14.63 -1.55
CA ARG A 112 -1.84 14.56 -0.93
C ARG A 112 -1.75 13.45 0.10
N GLY A 113 -2.78 13.27 0.93
CA GLY A 113 -2.87 12.16 1.89
C GLY A 113 -2.81 10.80 1.22
N LEU A 114 -3.56 10.59 0.14
CA LEU A 114 -3.53 9.34 -0.63
C LEU A 114 -2.15 9.09 -1.29
N VAL A 115 -1.47 10.15 -1.73
CA VAL A 115 -0.09 10.02 -2.25
C VAL A 115 0.88 9.60 -1.15
N ARG A 116 0.74 10.13 0.07
CA ARG A 116 1.56 9.75 1.23
C ARG A 116 1.34 8.28 1.59
N ILE A 117 0.09 7.86 1.76
CA ILE A 117 -0.31 6.46 2.01
C ILE A 117 0.29 5.52 0.95
N SER A 118 0.15 5.88 -0.34
CA SER A 118 0.72 5.08 -1.44
C SER A 118 2.25 5.05 -1.45
N ARG A 119 2.94 6.05 -0.88
CA ARG A 119 4.41 6.03 -0.72
C ARG A 119 4.79 5.11 0.43
N SER A 120 4.18 5.25 1.60
CA SER A 120 4.42 4.39 2.76
C SER A 120 4.23 2.91 2.44
N ILE A 121 3.15 2.55 1.74
CA ILE A 121 2.92 1.15 1.30
C ILE A 121 4.02 0.67 0.35
N ARG A 122 4.57 1.53 -0.50
CA ARG A 122 5.61 1.15 -1.47
C ARG A 122 7.03 1.14 -0.90
N GLU A 123 7.24 1.76 0.25
CA GLU A 123 8.50 1.69 1.00
C GLU A 123 8.66 0.30 1.63
N ILE A 124 7.55 -0.35 2.00
CA ILE A 124 7.53 -1.73 2.47
C ILE A 124 7.94 -2.68 1.32
N GLN A 125 8.98 -3.47 1.55
CA GLN A 125 9.46 -4.48 0.61
C GLN A 125 8.60 -5.75 0.70
N PHE A 126 7.39 -5.71 0.14
CA PHE A 126 6.54 -6.89 0.11
C PHE A 126 7.12 -8.01 -0.76
N SER A 127 6.88 -9.25 -0.31
CA SER A 127 7.21 -10.45 -1.06
C SER A 127 6.47 -10.47 -2.41
N GLY A 128 7.08 -11.09 -3.42
CA GLY A 128 6.46 -11.23 -4.73
C GLY A 128 5.17 -12.07 -4.69
N LEU A 129 5.06 -13.00 -3.74
CA LEU A 129 3.87 -13.81 -3.53
C LEU A 129 2.71 -12.95 -3.03
N LEU A 130 2.94 -12.12 -2.00
CA LEU A 130 1.93 -11.23 -1.47
C LEU A 130 1.45 -10.22 -2.52
N LEU A 131 2.37 -9.64 -3.31
CA LEU A 131 1.99 -8.72 -4.40
C LEU A 131 1.07 -9.39 -5.42
N ARG A 132 1.31 -10.67 -5.77
CA ARG A 132 0.42 -11.44 -6.64
C ARG A 132 -0.94 -11.71 -5.98
N ARG A 133 -0.96 -12.05 -4.67
CA ARG A 133 -2.20 -12.23 -3.88
C ARG A 133 -3.05 -10.96 -3.90
N LEU A 134 -2.43 -9.81 -3.63
CA LEU A 134 -3.10 -8.50 -3.65
C LEU A 134 -3.61 -8.15 -5.04
N ALA A 135 -2.82 -8.39 -6.09
CA ALA A 135 -3.26 -8.16 -7.47
C ALA A 135 -4.44 -9.06 -7.86
N ALA A 136 -4.43 -10.33 -7.46
CA ALA A 136 -5.54 -11.25 -7.70
C ALA A 136 -6.80 -10.87 -6.92
N CYS A 137 -6.65 -10.40 -5.68
CA CYS A 137 -7.76 -9.84 -4.89
C CYS A 137 -8.40 -8.65 -5.60
N LEU A 138 -7.59 -7.70 -6.07
CA LEU A 138 -8.10 -6.55 -6.81
C LEU A 138 -8.79 -6.92 -8.12
N ARG A 139 -8.26 -7.88 -8.87
CA ARG A 139 -8.88 -8.34 -10.13
C ARG A 139 -10.25 -8.96 -9.88
N ARG A 140 -10.35 -9.91 -8.94
CA ARG A 140 -11.64 -10.52 -8.56
C ARG A 140 -12.66 -9.48 -8.14
N ALA A 141 -12.27 -8.54 -7.30
CA ALA A 141 -13.15 -7.46 -6.86
C ALA A 141 -13.55 -6.48 -7.99
N VAL A 142 -12.85 -6.46 -9.12
CA VAL A 142 -13.26 -5.69 -10.31
C VAL A 142 -14.16 -6.53 -11.21
N ASP A 143 -13.87 -7.83 -11.35
CA ASP A 143 -14.65 -8.75 -12.20
C ASP A 143 -16.04 -9.06 -11.61
N GLU A 144 -16.21 -8.92 -10.29
CA GLU A 144 -17.49 -9.10 -9.58
C GLU A 144 -18.42 -7.87 -9.62
N PHE A 145 -17.97 -6.74 -10.20
CA PHE A 145 -18.73 -5.49 -10.35
C PHE A 145 -19.15 -5.25 -11.80
#